data_AF-A0A6H2DHY2-F1
#
_entry.id   AF-A0A6H2DHY2-F1
#
_cell.length_a   1.000
_cell.length_b   1.000
_cell.length_c   1.000
_cell.angle_alpha   90.00
_cell.angle_beta   90.00
_cell.angle_gamma   90.00
#
_symmetry.space_group_name_H-M   'P 1'
#
loop_
_entity.id
_entity.type
_entity.pdbx_description
1 polymer ?
#
loop_
_entity_poly.entity_id
_entity_poly.type
_entity_poly.pdbx_seq_one_letter_code
_entity_poly.pdbx_strand_id
1 'polypeptide(L)'
;MKTIFVESLSDIERNVDTLINAIHSDSQDRQKFADWVKAGAVFYPYQFGRIIAFAPSRFIGYKDNSRENHERLIANRTADGKDTNPVISKIVGSKNAHDTRLEQAFQRYCSLIGVEPYNKKRSFWTSSRIVHAFNSQFSAIDDIDETEVGNDSPEYRRRMAGSYVRDQEVRKQVLKRANGVCEYGGCVTFKKENGHTYLEAHHVISLSEQGVDKHSNVIALCPNHHREAHFGEKWQMLQDEFIQMLKKLAS
;
A
#
# COMPACT_ATOMS: atom_id res chain seq x y z
N MET A 1 -29.10 18.92 -5.27
CA MET A 1 -27.70 19.18 -5.66
C MET A 1 -27.37 18.27 -6.82
N LYS A 2 -26.73 18.77 -7.88
CA LYS A 2 -26.35 17.97 -9.05
C LYS A 2 -25.28 16.96 -8.60
N THR A 3 -25.45 15.68 -8.90
CA THR A 3 -24.42 14.67 -8.69
C THR A 3 -23.24 14.97 -9.62
N ILE A 4 -22.06 15.17 -9.04
CA ILE A 4 -20.82 15.44 -9.78
C ILE A 4 -19.93 14.22 -9.61
N PHE A 5 -19.48 13.66 -10.73
CA PHE A 5 -18.55 12.55 -10.74
C PHE A 5 -17.10 13.04 -10.71
N VAL A 6 -16.19 12.16 -10.32
CA VAL A 6 -14.74 12.39 -10.44
C VAL A 6 -14.35 12.63 -11.90
N GLU A 7 -13.35 13.48 -12.13
CA GLU A 7 -12.89 13.87 -13.48
C GLU A 7 -11.43 13.47 -13.71
N SER A 8 -10.69 13.19 -12.65
CA SER A 8 -9.26 12.87 -12.69
C SER A 8 -8.88 11.77 -11.69
N LEU A 9 -7.67 11.22 -11.87
CA LEU A 9 -7.11 10.27 -10.91
C LEU A 9 -6.92 10.91 -9.52
N SER A 10 -6.55 12.19 -9.48
CA SER A 10 -6.42 12.93 -8.22
C SER A 10 -7.74 13.02 -7.45
N ASP A 11 -8.88 13.13 -8.13
CA ASP A 11 -10.19 13.14 -7.44
C ASP A 11 -10.48 11.77 -6.81
N ILE A 12 -10.14 10.68 -7.49
CA ILE A 12 -10.25 9.32 -6.97
C ILE A 12 -9.34 9.17 -5.75
N GLU A 13 -8.08 9.60 -5.85
CA GLU A 13 -7.09 9.51 -4.78
C GLU A 13 -7.55 10.27 -3.53
N ARG A 14 -8.10 11.48 -3.65
CA ARG A 14 -8.64 12.22 -2.48
C ARG A 14 -9.79 11.49 -1.79
N ASN A 15 -10.66 10.82 -2.55
CA ASN A 15 -11.73 10.01 -1.98
C ASN A 15 -11.18 8.74 -1.32
N VAL A 16 -10.15 8.13 -1.90
CA VAL A 16 -9.44 7.00 -1.30
C VAL A 16 -8.82 7.43 0.03
N ASP A 17 -8.14 8.58 0.08
CA ASP A 17 -7.56 9.12 1.32
C ASP A 17 -8.62 9.36 2.40
N THR A 18 -9.78 9.88 2.00
CA THR A 18 -10.93 10.06 2.91
C THR A 18 -11.38 8.73 3.50
N LEU A 19 -11.46 7.68 2.67
CA LEU A 19 -11.84 6.33 3.10
C LEU A 19 -10.78 5.70 4.02
N ILE A 20 -9.50 5.83 3.67
CA ILE A 20 -8.36 5.33 4.45
C ILE A 20 -8.36 5.96 5.83
N ASN A 21 -8.39 7.29 5.88
CA ASN A 21 -8.33 8.03 7.12
C ASN A 21 -9.50 7.66 8.02
N ALA A 22 -10.70 7.43 7.46
CA ALA A 22 -11.85 7.02 8.26
C ALA A 22 -11.73 5.58 8.80
N ILE A 23 -11.21 4.63 8.01
CA ILE A 23 -11.10 3.21 8.41
C ILE A 23 -9.94 2.96 9.38
N HIS A 24 -8.82 3.64 9.16
CA HIS A 24 -7.54 3.32 9.81
C HIS A 24 -7.14 4.30 10.93
N SER A 25 -7.93 5.35 11.18
CA SER A 25 -7.80 6.17 12.39
C SER A 25 -8.79 5.72 13.48
N ASP A 26 -8.61 6.19 14.72
CA ASP A 26 -9.59 6.11 15.82
C ASP A 26 -10.81 7.03 15.57
N SER A 27 -11.31 7.04 14.34
CA SER A 27 -12.51 7.77 13.96
C SER A 27 -13.76 7.03 14.44
N GLN A 28 -14.71 7.78 14.97
CA GLN A 28 -16.07 7.31 15.25
C GLN A 28 -16.78 6.75 14.00
N ASP A 29 -16.29 7.09 12.81
CA ASP A 29 -16.87 6.70 11.53
C ASP A 29 -16.31 5.39 10.96
N ARG A 30 -15.30 4.80 11.61
CA ARG A 30 -14.60 3.59 11.14
C ARG A 30 -15.54 2.48 10.71
N GLN A 31 -16.51 2.13 11.58
CA GLN A 31 -17.45 1.05 11.30
C GLN A 31 -18.30 1.34 10.05
N LYS A 32 -18.72 2.60 9.87
CA LYS A 32 -19.56 3.01 8.74
C LYS A 32 -18.86 2.81 7.41
N PHE A 33 -17.59 3.22 7.34
CA PHE A 33 -16.79 3.06 6.13
C PHE A 33 -16.47 1.58 5.86
N ALA A 34 -16.20 0.80 6.92
CA ALA A 34 -16.00 -0.64 6.81
C ALA A 34 -17.27 -1.35 6.29
N ASP A 35 -18.47 -0.91 6.71
CA ASP A 35 -19.74 -1.43 6.19
C ASP A 35 -19.93 -1.14 4.68
N TRP A 36 -19.45 0.00 4.19
CA TRP A 36 -19.45 0.32 2.76
C TRP A 36 -18.50 -0.57 1.97
N VAL A 37 -17.34 -0.90 2.54
CA VAL A 37 -16.43 -1.91 1.97
C VAL A 37 -17.11 -3.28 1.91
N LYS A 38 -17.68 -3.73 3.04
CA LYS A 38 -18.44 -4.98 3.15
C LYS A 38 -19.53 -5.12 2.09
N ALA A 39 -20.24 -4.03 1.78
CA ALA A 39 -21.35 -4.03 0.83
C ALA A 39 -20.94 -3.95 -0.65
N GLY A 40 -19.70 -3.56 -0.96
CA GLY A 40 -19.22 -3.28 -2.31
C GLY A 40 -19.11 -4.51 -3.22
N ALA A 41 -19.10 -4.27 -4.54
CA ALA A 41 -18.95 -5.30 -5.58
C ALA A 41 -17.87 -4.98 -6.63
N VAL A 42 -17.53 -3.70 -6.79
CA VAL A 42 -16.46 -3.26 -7.70
C VAL A 42 -15.53 -2.36 -6.91
N PHE A 43 -14.24 -2.69 -6.92
CA PHE A 43 -13.25 -2.08 -6.07
C PHE A 43 -12.05 -1.55 -6.85
N TYR A 44 -11.53 -0.42 -6.40
CA TYR A 44 -10.22 0.09 -6.78
C TYR A 44 -9.23 -0.33 -5.70
N PRO A 45 -8.30 -1.26 -5.97
CA PRO A 45 -7.25 -1.63 -5.05
C PRO A 45 -6.22 -0.50 -4.94
N TYR A 46 -5.71 -0.28 -3.75
CA TYR A 46 -4.66 0.71 -3.48
C TYR A 46 -3.68 0.17 -2.43
N GLN A 47 -2.44 0.64 -2.48
CA GLN A 47 -1.44 0.28 -1.49
C GLN A 47 -1.67 1.12 -0.22
N PHE A 48 -1.81 0.47 0.93
CA PHE A 48 -1.87 1.12 2.23
C PHE A 48 -0.86 0.47 3.17
N GLY A 49 0.22 1.20 3.49
CA GLY A 49 1.38 0.62 4.14
C GLY A 49 1.84 -0.67 3.44
N ARG A 50 1.64 -1.81 4.11
CA ARG A 50 2.04 -3.15 3.65
C ARG A 50 0.91 -4.01 3.12
N ILE A 51 -0.33 -3.54 3.18
CA ILE A 51 -1.48 -4.28 2.70
C ILE A 51 -2.01 -3.65 1.43
N ILE A 52 -2.73 -4.46 0.65
CA ILE A 52 -3.58 -3.95 -0.40
C ILE A 52 -4.95 -3.76 0.21
N ALA A 53 -5.40 -2.51 0.19
CA ALA A 53 -6.71 -2.11 0.66
C ALA A 53 -7.62 -1.83 -0.55
N PHE A 54 -8.93 -1.79 -0.32
CA PHE A 54 -9.91 -1.82 -1.40
C PHE A 54 -10.97 -0.74 -1.23
N ALA A 55 -11.01 0.19 -2.18
CA ALA A 55 -11.94 1.31 -2.17
C ALA A 55 -13.18 0.99 -3.02
N PRO A 56 -14.40 1.08 -2.47
CA PRO A 56 -15.61 0.83 -3.24
C PRO A 56 -15.82 1.89 -4.33
N SER A 57 -16.13 1.45 -5.56
CA SER A 57 -16.48 2.32 -6.70
C SER A 57 -17.56 3.35 -6.39
N ARG A 58 -18.58 2.95 -5.61
CA ARG A 58 -19.69 3.81 -5.17
C ARG A 58 -19.25 4.91 -4.22
N PHE A 59 -18.13 4.75 -3.52
CA PHE A 59 -17.62 5.82 -2.66
C PHE A 59 -16.71 6.77 -3.46
N ILE A 60 -15.77 6.21 -4.22
CA ILE A 60 -14.71 7.00 -4.87
C ILE A 60 -15.12 7.65 -6.19
N GLY A 61 -16.28 7.30 -6.74
CA GLY A 61 -16.72 7.81 -8.05
C GLY A 61 -17.37 9.19 -8.03
N TYR A 62 -17.63 9.77 -6.87
CA TYR A 62 -18.26 11.09 -6.72
C TYR A 62 -17.23 12.14 -6.33
N LYS A 63 -17.30 13.33 -6.91
CA LYS A 63 -16.31 14.39 -6.65
C LYS A 63 -16.38 14.84 -5.18
N ASP A 64 -15.21 14.94 -4.55
CA ASP A 64 -15.00 15.40 -3.18
C ASP A 64 -15.98 14.76 -2.18
N ASN A 65 -16.08 13.43 -2.22
CA ASN A 65 -17.07 12.68 -1.46
C ASN A 65 -16.64 12.57 0.02
N SER A 66 -17.61 12.78 0.93
CA SER A 66 -17.44 12.64 2.37
C SER A 66 -18.40 11.61 2.94
N ARG A 67 -18.32 11.35 4.24
CA ARG A 67 -19.29 10.49 4.94
C ARG A 67 -20.73 10.99 4.74
N GLU A 68 -20.97 12.27 5.05
CA GLU A 68 -22.30 12.89 5.01
C GLU A 68 -22.85 12.91 3.59
N ASN A 69 -21.99 13.21 2.62
CA ASN A 69 -22.39 13.23 1.21
C ASN A 69 -22.73 11.82 0.73
N HIS A 70 -21.92 10.81 1.09
CA HIS A 70 -22.17 9.45 0.68
C HIS A 70 -23.45 8.88 1.31
N GLU A 71 -23.73 9.18 2.58
CA GLU A 71 -24.99 8.81 3.22
C GLU A 71 -26.20 9.45 2.53
N ARG A 72 -26.10 10.72 2.13
CA ARG A 72 -27.14 11.39 1.33
C ARG A 72 -27.34 10.70 -0.03
N LEU A 73 -26.27 10.32 -0.72
CA LEU A 73 -26.36 9.59 -1.99
C LEU A 73 -27.02 8.21 -1.80
N ILE A 74 -26.73 7.50 -0.70
CA ILE A 74 -27.38 6.24 -0.37
C ILE A 74 -28.87 6.46 -0.07
N ALA A 75 -29.21 7.45 0.76
CA ALA A 75 -30.59 7.76 1.13
C ALA A 75 -31.45 8.13 -0.10
N ASN A 76 -30.85 8.86 -1.04
CA ASN A 76 -31.50 9.25 -2.30
C ASN A 76 -31.44 8.17 -3.38
N ARG A 77 -30.85 7.00 -3.10
CA ARG A 77 -30.65 5.90 -4.07
C ARG A 77 -29.88 6.30 -5.33
N THR A 78 -28.98 7.29 -5.21
CA THR A 78 -28.15 7.80 -6.31
C THR A 78 -26.70 7.34 -6.21
N ALA A 79 -26.31 6.69 -5.11
CA ALA A 79 -25.05 5.96 -5.02
C ALA A 79 -25.15 4.66 -5.87
N ASP A 80 -24.75 4.67 -7.14
CA ASP A 80 -24.80 3.50 -8.03
C ASP A 80 -23.46 3.27 -8.74
N GLY A 81 -23.00 2.02 -8.71
CA GLY A 81 -21.81 1.58 -9.43
C GLY A 81 -22.01 1.60 -10.95
N LYS A 82 -23.24 1.48 -11.44
CA LYS A 82 -23.54 1.60 -12.88
C LYS A 82 -23.13 2.97 -13.44
N ASP A 83 -23.19 4.00 -12.61
CA ASP A 83 -22.80 5.36 -12.97
C ASP A 83 -21.31 5.60 -12.72
N THR A 84 -20.77 5.12 -11.59
CA THR A 84 -19.36 5.38 -11.25
C THR A 84 -18.36 4.51 -12.02
N ASN A 85 -18.69 3.26 -12.33
CA ASN A 85 -17.76 2.32 -12.97
C ASN A 85 -17.28 2.79 -14.36
N PRO A 86 -18.13 3.30 -15.27
CA PRO A 86 -17.69 3.81 -16.56
C PRO A 86 -16.75 5.03 -16.42
N VAL A 87 -17.06 5.93 -15.47
CA VAL A 87 -16.25 7.11 -15.19
C VAL A 87 -14.87 6.70 -14.67
N ILE A 88 -14.83 5.82 -13.66
CA ILE A 88 -13.58 5.31 -13.08
C ILE A 88 -12.77 4.57 -14.14
N SER A 89 -13.39 3.71 -14.95
CA SER A 89 -12.69 2.97 -16.01
C SER A 89 -12.04 3.90 -17.05
N LYS A 90 -12.71 5.00 -17.39
CA LYS A 90 -12.15 6.03 -18.30
C LYS A 90 -10.93 6.72 -17.69
N ILE A 91 -10.97 7.04 -16.39
CA ILE A 91 -9.88 7.72 -15.68
C ILE A 91 -8.69 6.78 -15.45
N VAL A 92 -8.94 5.54 -15.04
CA VAL A 92 -7.91 4.53 -14.76
C VAL A 92 -7.29 3.99 -16.07
N GLY A 93 -8.02 4.06 -17.19
CA GLY A 93 -7.58 3.56 -18.49
C GLY A 93 -7.69 2.04 -18.65
N SER A 94 -8.41 1.36 -17.74
CA SER A 94 -8.65 -0.08 -17.79
C SER A 94 -10.07 -0.42 -17.35
N LYS A 95 -10.57 -1.59 -17.77
CA LYS A 95 -11.83 -2.14 -17.28
C LYS A 95 -11.58 -2.96 -16.02
N ASN A 96 -12.55 -2.98 -15.11
CA ASN A 96 -12.52 -3.88 -13.97
C ASN A 96 -12.81 -5.32 -14.41
N ALA A 97 -12.14 -6.29 -13.80
CA ALA A 97 -12.31 -7.71 -14.06
C ALA A 97 -12.25 -8.53 -12.77
N HIS A 98 -12.73 -9.77 -12.81
CA HIS A 98 -12.52 -10.68 -11.69
C HIS A 98 -11.06 -11.14 -11.67
N ASP A 99 -10.47 -11.20 -10.48
CA ASP A 99 -9.12 -11.68 -10.25
C ASP A 99 -9.10 -12.43 -8.93
N THR A 100 -8.71 -13.70 -8.96
CA THR A 100 -8.71 -14.59 -7.79
C THR A 100 -7.73 -14.15 -6.72
N ARG A 101 -6.57 -13.60 -7.11
CA ARG A 101 -5.55 -13.15 -6.17
C ARG A 101 -6.03 -11.89 -5.45
N LEU A 102 -6.62 -10.95 -6.19
CA LEU A 102 -7.23 -9.75 -5.59
C LEU A 102 -8.44 -10.08 -4.73
N GLU A 103 -9.23 -11.09 -5.08
CA GLU A 103 -10.32 -11.57 -4.20
C GLU A 103 -9.77 -12.10 -2.88
N GLN A 104 -8.71 -12.91 -2.87
CA GLN A 104 -8.09 -13.39 -1.64
C GLN A 104 -7.52 -12.23 -0.80
N ALA A 105 -6.88 -11.26 -1.44
CA ALA A 105 -6.39 -10.06 -0.76
C ALA A 105 -7.54 -9.21 -0.18
N PHE A 106 -8.66 -9.11 -0.89
CA PHE A 106 -9.86 -8.44 -0.42
C PHE A 106 -10.44 -9.12 0.83
N GLN A 107 -10.52 -10.46 0.84
CA GLN A 107 -10.98 -11.21 2.01
C GLN A 107 -10.10 -10.93 3.24
N ARG A 108 -8.77 -10.96 3.08
CA ARG A 108 -7.83 -10.59 4.16
C ARG A 108 -8.03 -9.15 4.63
N TYR A 109 -8.18 -8.22 3.70
CA TYR A 109 -8.45 -6.82 4.04
C TYR A 109 -9.75 -6.65 4.85
N CYS A 110 -10.82 -7.35 4.48
CA CYS A 110 -12.07 -7.34 5.23
C CYS A 110 -11.89 -7.86 6.67
N SER A 111 -11.15 -8.96 6.85
CA SER A 111 -10.82 -9.45 8.20
C SER A 111 -10.01 -8.42 9.01
N LEU A 112 -9.04 -7.74 8.39
CA LEU A 112 -8.22 -6.71 9.05
C LEU A 112 -9.04 -5.50 9.52
N ILE A 113 -10.06 -5.09 8.76
CA ILE A 113 -10.93 -3.97 9.14
C ILE A 113 -12.13 -4.42 9.99
N GLY A 114 -12.20 -5.70 10.37
CA GLY A 114 -13.21 -6.25 11.28
C GLY A 114 -14.59 -6.47 10.65
N VAL A 115 -14.67 -6.75 9.35
CA VAL A 115 -15.95 -7.01 8.66
C VAL A 115 -15.94 -8.31 7.86
N GLU A 116 -17.10 -8.95 7.80
CA GLU A 116 -17.35 -10.06 6.88
C GLU A 116 -18.09 -9.54 5.64
N PRO A 117 -17.52 -9.72 4.43
CA PRO A 117 -18.05 -9.10 3.23
C PRO A 117 -19.22 -9.92 2.65
N TYR A 118 -20.17 -9.27 1.97
CA TYR A 118 -21.32 -9.99 1.40
C TYR A 118 -20.92 -10.98 0.30
N ASN A 119 -21.64 -12.09 0.17
CA ASN A 119 -21.38 -13.05 -0.90
C ASN A 119 -21.79 -12.46 -2.26
N LYS A 120 -20.83 -11.88 -2.98
CA LYS A 120 -21.01 -11.23 -4.27
C LYS A 120 -19.85 -11.57 -5.19
N LYS A 121 -20.13 -11.70 -6.49
CA LYS A 121 -19.08 -11.74 -7.51
C LYS A 121 -18.44 -10.35 -7.60
N ARG A 122 -17.17 -10.25 -7.23
CA ARG A 122 -16.42 -8.98 -7.28
C ARG A 122 -15.57 -8.86 -8.52
N SER A 123 -15.27 -7.60 -8.84
CA SER A 123 -14.31 -7.23 -9.86
C SER A 123 -13.48 -6.04 -9.39
N PHE A 124 -12.28 -5.93 -9.94
CA PHE A 124 -11.24 -5.02 -9.49
C PHE A 124 -10.65 -4.30 -10.69
N TRP A 125 -10.36 -3.01 -10.54
CA TRP A 125 -9.44 -2.35 -11.46
C TRP A 125 -8.00 -2.70 -11.09
N THR A 126 -7.14 -2.83 -12.10
CA THR A 126 -5.71 -3.04 -11.88
C THR A 126 -4.93 -1.91 -12.54
N SER A 127 -3.94 -1.39 -11.82
CA SER A 127 -2.89 -0.55 -12.39
C SER A 127 -1.57 -1.30 -12.35
N SER A 128 -0.62 -0.93 -13.21
CA SER A 128 0.74 -1.51 -13.19
C SER A 128 1.39 -1.39 -11.81
N ARG A 129 1.15 -0.28 -11.10
CA ARG A 129 1.61 -0.06 -9.72
C ARG A 129 1.07 -1.11 -8.75
N ILE A 130 -0.23 -1.40 -8.81
CA ILE A 130 -0.86 -2.42 -7.96
C ILE A 130 -0.39 -3.82 -8.34
N VAL A 131 -0.25 -4.13 -9.62
CA VAL A 131 0.30 -5.42 -10.06
C VAL A 131 1.73 -5.61 -9.54
N HIS A 132 2.56 -4.57 -9.54
CA HIS A 132 3.90 -4.63 -8.94
C HIS A 132 3.86 -4.80 -7.43
N ALA A 133 3.04 -4.04 -6.72
CA ALA A 133 2.90 -4.14 -5.27
C ALA A 133 2.38 -5.54 -4.84
N PHE A 134 1.39 -6.04 -5.56
CA PHE A 134 0.85 -7.38 -5.41
C PHE A 134 1.93 -8.43 -5.67
N ASN A 135 2.71 -8.30 -6.74
CA ASN A 135 3.79 -9.26 -7.01
C ASN A 135 4.94 -9.18 -5.99
N SER A 136 5.25 -8.02 -5.41
CA SER A 136 6.27 -7.91 -4.35
C SER A 136 5.80 -8.41 -2.98
N GLN A 137 4.50 -8.33 -2.70
CA GLN A 137 3.93 -8.81 -1.44
C GLN A 137 3.78 -10.34 -1.41
N PHE A 138 3.62 -10.97 -2.58
CA PHE A 138 3.46 -12.41 -2.71
C PHE A 138 4.74 -13.15 -3.13
N SER A 139 5.77 -12.48 -3.68
CA SER A 139 6.99 -13.19 -4.15
C SER A 139 7.86 -13.79 -3.05
N ALA A 140 7.53 -13.63 -1.77
CA ALA A 140 8.20 -14.36 -0.68
C ALA A 140 7.41 -15.61 -0.23
N ILE A 141 6.15 -15.74 -0.64
CA ILE A 141 5.24 -16.83 -0.25
C ILE A 141 5.02 -17.78 -1.44
N ASP A 142 5.00 -17.27 -2.67
CA ASP A 142 4.82 -18.07 -3.89
C ASP A 142 6.10 -18.78 -4.39
N ASP A 143 7.25 -18.65 -3.70
CA ASP A 143 8.45 -19.47 -3.98
C ASP A 143 8.37 -20.88 -3.33
N ILE A 144 7.31 -21.15 -2.57
CA ILE A 144 7.00 -22.49 -2.03
C ILE A 144 5.77 -23.00 -2.77
N ASP A 145 5.98 -23.48 -4.00
CA ASP A 145 5.09 -24.48 -4.55
C ASP A 145 5.53 -25.84 -3.97
N GLU A 146 4.79 -26.37 -2.99
CA GLU A 146 5.05 -27.70 -2.43
C GLU A 146 4.95 -28.82 -3.50
N THR A 147 4.53 -28.50 -4.72
CA THR A 147 4.33 -29.46 -5.81
C THR A 147 5.35 -29.39 -6.95
N GLU A 148 6.25 -28.39 -7.01
CA GLU A 148 7.26 -28.28 -8.06
C GLU A 148 8.69 -28.47 -7.55
N VAL A 149 9.22 -29.69 -7.73
CA VAL A 149 10.64 -30.00 -7.50
C VAL A 149 11.44 -29.59 -8.73
N GLY A 150 11.95 -28.36 -8.73
CA GLY A 150 12.98 -27.91 -9.68
C GLY A 150 12.47 -27.56 -11.08
N ASN A 151 13.04 -26.48 -11.64
CA ASN A 151 12.81 -26.06 -13.01
C ASN A 151 14.12 -26.14 -13.79
N ASP A 152 14.27 -27.16 -14.64
CA ASP A 152 15.47 -27.37 -15.47
C ASP A 152 15.57 -26.39 -16.66
N SER A 153 14.60 -25.50 -16.84
CA SER A 153 14.56 -24.50 -17.92
C SER A 153 13.83 -23.22 -17.51
N PRO A 154 14.42 -22.41 -16.60
CA PRO A 154 13.78 -21.19 -16.13
C PRO A 154 13.66 -20.16 -17.26
N GLU A 155 12.44 -19.67 -17.48
CA GLU A 155 12.15 -18.65 -18.48
C GLU A 155 12.65 -17.27 -18.01
N TYR A 156 13.65 -16.71 -18.69
CA TYR A 156 14.17 -15.38 -18.38
C TYR A 156 13.17 -14.28 -18.80
N ARG A 157 12.43 -13.73 -17.83
CA ARG A 157 11.59 -12.54 -18.05
C ARG A 157 12.33 -11.27 -17.65
N ARG A 158 12.68 -10.45 -18.65
CA ARG A 158 13.26 -9.12 -18.44
C ARG A 158 12.20 -8.18 -17.81
N ARG A 159 12.29 -7.94 -16.50
CA ARG A 159 11.47 -6.90 -15.83
C ARG A 159 12.11 -5.54 -16.05
N MET A 160 11.39 -4.62 -16.69
CA MET A 160 11.71 -3.18 -16.67
C MET A 160 11.33 -2.64 -15.29
N ALA A 161 12.29 -2.56 -14.37
CA ALA A 161 12.09 -1.93 -13.07
C ALA A 161 12.27 -0.41 -13.22
N GLY A 162 11.18 0.35 -13.11
CA GLY A 162 11.29 1.80 -12.94
C GLY A 162 11.86 2.12 -11.57
N SER A 163 13.13 2.52 -11.50
CA SER A 163 13.73 3.06 -10.29
C SER A 163 13.34 4.53 -10.15
N TYR A 164 12.70 4.91 -9.05
CA TYR A 164 12.73 6.31 -8.63
C TYR A 164 14.20 6.72 -8.46
N VAL A 165 14.59 7.87 -9.01
CA VAL A 165 15.89 8.47 -8.75
C VAL A 165 15.86 8.92 -7.29
N ARG A 166 16.24 8.02 -6.38
CA ARG A 166 16.43 8.31 -4.96
C ARG A 166 17.61 9.27 -4.86
N ASP A 167 17.53 10.26 -3.99
CA ASP A 167 18.66 11.16 -3.79
C ASP A 167 19.84 10.36 -3.21
N GLN A 168 20.88 10.20 -4.04
CA GLN A 168 22.08 9.46 -3.64
C GLN A 168 22.76 10.12 -2.45
N GLU A 169 22.58 11.42 -2.25
CA GLU A 169 23.20 12.18 -1.19
C GLU A 169 22.55 11.87 0.16
N VAL A 170 21.22 11.78 0.23
CA VAL A 170 20.50 11.36 1.44
C VAL A 170 20.93 9.96 1.86
N ARG A 171 21.03 9.03 0.90
CA ARG A 171 21.48 7.66 1.17
C ARG A 171 22.93 7.62 1.66
N LYS A 172 23.84 8.39 1.06
CA LYS A 172 25.24 8.46 1.50
C LYS A 172 25.35 9.02 2.91
N GLN A 173 24.60 10.08 3.23
CA GLN A 173 24.61 10.70 4.55
C GLN A 173 24.10 9.75 5.64
N VAL A 174 23.00 9.02 5.37
CA VAL A 174 22.47 8.02 6.31
C VAL A 174 23.44 6.87 6.52
N LEU A 175 24.06 6.35 5.47
CA LEU A 175 25.07 5.30 5.59
C LEU A 175 26.35 5.79 6.31
N LYS A 176 26.72 7.05 6.12
CA LYS A 176 27.83 7.68 6.85
C LYS A 176 27.50 7.86 8.34
N ARG A 177 26.28 8.31 8.66
CA ARG A 177 25.76 8.42 10.03
C ARG A 177 25.80 7.09 10.76
N ALA A 178 25.36 6.03 10.08
CA ALA A 178 25.33 4.67 10.61
C ALA A 178 26.72 4.06 10.85
N ASN A 179 27.77 4.61 10.22
CA ASN A 179 29.16 4.21 10.39
C ASN A 179 29.40 2.68 10.32
N GLY A 180 28.69 1.99 9.40
CA GLY A 180 28.82 0.56 9.20
C GLY A 180 28.13 -0.32 10.25
N VAL A 181 27.32 0.26 11.13
CA VAL A 181 26.49 -0.44 12.12
C VAL A 181 25.01 -0.19 11.82
N CYS A 182 24.18 -1.22 11.96
CA CYS A 182 22.74 -1.08 11.86
C CYS A 182 22.24 -0.14 12.98
N GLU A 183 21.49 0.89 12.60
CA GLU A 183 21.00 1.88 13.57
C GLU A 183 19.96 1.27 14.50
N TYR A 184 19.29 0.20 14.08
CA TYR A 184 18.44 -0.62 14.94
C TYR A 184 19.18 -1.84 15.50
N GLY A 185 19.24 -1.95 16.83
CA GLY A 185 19.85 -3.09 17.51
C GLY A 185 21.38 -3.18 17.44
N GLY A 186 22.06 -2.27 16.71
CA GLY A 186 23.53 -2.17 16.72
C GLY A 186 24.27 -3.32 16.01
N CYS A 187 23.59 -4.10 15.18
CA CYS A 187 24.20 -5.26 14.53
C CYS A 187 25.11 -4.87 13.35
N VAL A 188 26.16 -5.65 13.14
CA VAL A 188 27.12 -5.49 12.03
C VAL A 188 26.91 -6.61 11.04
N THR A 189 26.91 -6.29 9.75
CA THR A 189 26.66 -7.25 8.67
C THR A 189 27.98 -7.69 8.03
N PHE A 190 27.91 -8.37 6.88
CA PHE A 190 29.08 -8.71 6.10
C PHE A 190 29.75 -7.48 5.46
N LYS A 191 31.05 -7.59 5.19
CA LYS A 191 31.80 -6.58 4.43
C LYS A 191 31.64 -6.82 2.94
N LYS A 192 31.44 -5.75 2.18
CA LYS A 192 31.54 -5.74 0.72
C LYS A 192 33.01 -5.90 0.32
N GLU A 193 33.25 -6.25 -0.95
CA GLU A 193 34.60 -6.34 -1.53
C GLU A 193 35.40 -5.05 -1.35
N ASN A 194 34.72 -3.89 -1.33
CA ASN A 194 35.33 -2.59 -1.08
C ASN A 194 35.61 -2.28 0.40
N GLY A 195 35.55 -3.28 1.28
CA GLY A 195 35.85 -3.20 2.72
C GLY A 195 34.75 -2.59 3.60
N HIS A 196 33.71 -1.98 3.02
CA HIS A 196 32.63 -1.35 3.79
C HIS A 196 31.56 -2.36 4.20
N THR A 197 31.00 -2.23 5.40
CA THR A 197 29.86 -3.03 5.86
C THR A 197 28.61 -2.79 4.99
N TYR A 198 27.86 -3.85 4.73
CA TYR A 198 26.62 -3.76 3.95
C TYR A 198 25.44 -3.28 4.80
N LEU A 199 24.86 -2.13 4.46
CA LEU A 199 23.64 -1.62 5.08
C LEU A 199 22.68 -1.10 4.01
N GLU A 200 21.39 -1.16 4.32
CA GLU A 200 20.31 -0.71 3.45
C GLU A 200 19.65 0.53 4.05
N ALA A 201 19.44 1.56 3.22
CA ALA A 201 18.70 2.75 3.64
C ALA A 201 17.20 2.48 3.48
N HIS A 202 16.46 2.68 4.55
CA HIS A 202 15.03 2.41 4.67
C HIS A 202 14.28 3.70 4.99
N HIS A 203 13.26 4.02 4.20
CA HIS A 203 12.32 5.11 4.50
C HIS A 203 11.33 4.61 5.56
N VAL A 204 11.34 5.23 6.75
CA VAL A 204 10.51 4.81 7.88
C VAL A 204 9.03 5.12 7.65
N ILE A 205 8.75 6.31 7.10
CA ILE A 205 7.45 6.67 6.53
C ILE A 205 7.57 6.55 5.01
N SER A 206 6.72 5.72 4.41
CA SER A 206 6.76 5.47 2.96
C SER A 206 6.58 6.76 2.16
N LEU A 207 7.29 6.88 1.04
CA LEU A 207 7.17 8.02 0.11
C LEU A 207 5.72 8.21 -0.42
N SER A 208 4.90 7.15 -0.38
CA SER A 208 3.48 7.18 -0.73
C SER A 208 2.60 7.88 0.32
N GLU A 209 3.10 8.12 1.52
CA GLU A 209 2.38 8.71 2.67
C GLU A 209 2.92 10.11 3.01
N GLN A 210 3.37 10.87 2.01
CA GLN A 210 4.02 12.18 2.17
C GLN A 210 5.36 12.14 2.96
N GLY A 211 6.00 10.97 3.04
CA GLY A 211 7.34 10.84 3.60
C GLY A 211 8.33 11.70 2.82
N VAL A 212 8.86 12.75 3.43
CA VAL A 212 9.93 13.57 2.84
C VAL A 212 11.21 12.73 2.68
N ASP A 213 11.87 12.84 1.53
CA ASP A 213 13.18 12.21 1.30
C ASP A 213 14.27 13.03 2.02
N LYS A 214 14.25 12.98 3.36
CA LYS A 214 15.18 13.66 4.26
C LYS A 214 15.78 12.68 5.24
N HIS A 215 16.97 12.97 5.74
CA HIS A 215 17.67 12.19 6.76
C HIS A 215 16.83 11.94 8.03
N SER A 216 15.84 12.79 8.30
CA SER A 216 14.87 12.66 9.40
C SER A 216 13.84 11.54 9.22
N ASN A 217 13.75 10.94 8.03
CA ASN A 217 12.80 9.88 7.68
C ASN A 217 13.49 8.63 7.09
N VAL A 218 14.82 8.58 7.12
CA VAL A 218 15.59 7.47 6.54
C VAL A 218 16.53 6.91 7.60
N ILE A 219 16.49 5.60 7.80
CA ILE A 219 17.29 4.83 8.77
C ILE A 219 18.17 3.81 8.03
N ALA A 220 19.38 3.55 8.51
CA ALA A 220 20.26 2.52 7.99
C ALA A 220 20.06 1.21 8.75
N LEU A 221 19.69 0.15 8.04
CA LEU A 221 19.39 -1.16 8.62
C LEU A 221 20.25 -2.27 8.01
N CYS A 222 20.45 -3.34 8.78
CA CYS A 222 20.96 -4.59 8.23
C CYS A 222 19.89 -5.27 7.36
N PRO A 223 20.26 -6.21 6.47
CA PRO A 223 19.29 -6.92 5.62
C PRO A 223 18.17 -7.61 6.42
N ASN A 224 18.47 -8.13 7.61
CA ASN A 224 17.50 -8.82 8.44
C ASN A 224 16.47 -7.85 9.02
N HIS A 225 16.91 -6.80 9.73
CA HIS A 225 16.01 -5.77 10.27
C HIS A 225 15.33 -4.98 9.16
N HIS A 226 15.98 -4.78 8.01
CA HIS A 226 15.34 -4.17 6.86
C HIS A 226 14.20 -5.04 6.34
N ARG A 227 14.40 -6.35 6.20
CA ARG A 227 13.35 -7.28 5.81
C ARG A 227 12.29 -7.45 6.89
N GLU A 228 12.63 -7.47 8.17
CA GLU A 228 11.66 -7.50 9.27
C GLU A 228 10.82 -6.21 9.29
N ALA A 229 11.47 -5.08 9.06
CA ALA A 229 10.85 -3.81 8.77
C ALA A 229 10.16 -3.76 7.40
N HIS A 230 10.09 -4.83 6.61
CA HIS A 230 9.21 -4.93 5.43
C HIS A 230 8.16 -6.04 5.55
N PHE A 231 8.46 -7.13 6.26
CA PHE A 231 7.68 -8.37 6.24
C PHE A 231 7.39 -8.96 7.63
N GLY A 232 8.01 -8.44 8.70
CA GLY A 232 7.81 -8.93 10.06
C GLY A 232 6.42 -8.64 10.60
N GLU A 233 5.90 -9.52 11.45
CA GLU A 233 4.58 -9.38 12.09
C GLU A 233 4.47 -8.09 12.92
N LYS A 234 5.55 -7.73 13.63
CA LYS A 234 5.63 -6.59 14.55
C LYS A 234 6.05 -5.29 13.87
N TRP A 235 5.78 -5.16 12.59
CA TRP A 235 6.36 -4.09 11.82
C TRP A 235 5.91 -2.68 12.19
N GLN A 236 4.66 -2.53 12.64
CA GLN A 236 4.13 -1.25 13.11
C GLN A 236 4.91 -0.78 14.34
N MET A 237 5.20 -1.70 15.27
CA MET A 237 6.04 -1.42 16.43
C MET A 237 7.45 -1.00 16.01
N LEU A 238 8.06 -1.71 15.05
CA LEU A 238 9.38 -1.36 14.53
C LEU A 238 9.39 0.03 13.88
N GLN A 239 8.36 0.36 13.09
CA GLN A 239 8.22 1.66 12.48
C GLN A 239 8.13 2.78 13.54
N ASP A 240 7.30 2.60 14.56
CA ASP A 240 7.18 3.55 15.67
C ASP A 240 8.50 3.72 16.42
N GLU A 241 9.21 2.61 16.68
CA GLU A 241 10.55 2.64 17.29
C GLU A 241 11.53 3.45 16.43
N PHE A 242 11.56 3.22 15.11
CA PHE A 242 12.44 3.97 14.21
C PHE A 242 12.11 5.46 14.18
N ILE A 243 10.83 5.84 14.20
CA ILE A 243 10.40 7.24 14.30
C ILE A 243 10.96 7.88 15.57
N GLN A 244 10.86 7.19 16.71
CA GLN A 244 11.39 7.69 17.98
C GLN A 244 12.92 7.79 17.98
N MET A 245 13.61 6.84 17.36
CA MET A 245 15.07 6.87 17.22
C MET A 245 15.53 8.03 16.35
N LEU A 246 14.89 8.26 15.20
CA LEU A 246 15.21 9.37 14.31
C LEU A 246 14.94 10.72 14.95
N LYS A 247 13.89 10.85 15.78
CA LYS A 247 13.64 12.06 16.59
C LYS A 247 14.77 12.35 17.57
N LYS A 248 15.29 11.33 18.26
CA LYS A 248 16.42 11.46 19.20
C LYS A 248 17.75 11.79 18.51
N LEU A 249 17.92 11.39 17.26
CA LEU A 249 19.12 11.71 16.48
C LEU A 249 19.07 13.14 15.90
N ALA A 250 17.89 13.77 15.87
CA ALA A 250 17.69 15.13 15.38
C ALA A 250 17.66 16.19 16.50
N SER A 251 17.65 15.76 17.77
CA SER A 251 17.75 16.59 18.98
C SER A 251 19.18 16.66 19.49
#